data_AF-A0A1E3Y632-F1
#
_entry.id   AF-A0A1E3Y632-F1
#
_cell.length_a   1.000
_cell.length_b   1.000
_cell.length_c   1.000
_cell.angle_alpha   90.00
_cell.angle_beta   90.00
_cell.angle_gamma   90.00
#
_symmetry.space_group_name_H-M   'P 1'
#
loop_
_entity.id
_entity.type
_entity.pdbx_description
1 polymer ?
#
loop_
_entity_poly.entity_id
_entity_poly.type
_entity_poly.pdbx_seq_one_letter_code
_entity_poly.pdbx_strand_id
1 'polypeptide(L)'
;MSPIYVRPEREQAEHDRLIRFLQEKYSHRFEALANPGDERVAPLKIAAVTHFPDLVLHEDKRPAGVVEIETAASVNNLETMAKWVPFSKARVPFHLYVPVQGYEAALRLVEAHRVKAAEIWTYRPAMEGFDLVRMFADPALQEVRAARTAAAKAGGTKAGTATPRKVAARPAKPEPRTRTSRPARPVRAVKKATKASPATRSKPATAKSAAKPAAAKRVVRPARAATKAARGKKTAGARRSR
;
A
#
# COMPACT_ATOMS: atom_id res chain seq x y z
N MET A 1 9.64 8.33 8.15
CA MET A 1 8.30 8.43 8.77
C MET A 1 7.64 9.65 8.18
N SER A 2 6.71 9.46 7.25
CA SER A 2 5.94 10.57 6.68
C SER A 2 4.79 10.88 7.64
N PRO A 3 4.64 12.11 8.14
CA PRO A 3 3.57 12.49 9.04
C PRO A 3 2.30 12.67 8.21
N ILE A 4 1.54 11.60 8.04
CA ILE A 4 0.26 11.61 7.33
C ILE A 4 -0.80 11.49 8.42
N TYR A 5 -1.69 12.50 8.47
CA TYR A 5 -2.82 12.69 9.38
C TYR A 5 -3.14 11.50 10.29
N VAL A 6 -3.07 11.72 11.60
CA VAL A 6 -3.58 10.76 12.60
C VAL A 6 -5.03 10.47 12.23
N ARG A 7 -5.26 9.31 11.61
CA ARG A 7 -6.61 8.84 11.30
C ARG A 7 -7.34 8.70 12.63
N PRO A 8 -8.63 9.08 12.72
CA PRO A 8 -9.40 8.82 13.93
C PRO A 8 -9.30 7.33 14.29
N GLU A 9 -9.12 7.00 15.57
CA GLU A 9 -8.92 5.61 16.03
C GLU A 9 -10.03 4.68 15.53
N ARG A 10 -11.25 5.19 15.42
CA ARG A 10 -12.40 4.47 14.84
C ARG A 10 -12.15 4.05 13.39
N GLU A 11 -11.62 4.93 12.56
CA GLU A 11 -11.32 4.63 11.14
C GLU A 11 -10.16 3.65 11.03
N GLN A 12 -9.15 3.77 11.90
CA GLN A 12 -8.05 2.81 11.93
C GLN A 12 -8.52 1.41 12.35
N ALA A 13 -9.39 1.32 13.36
CA ALA A 13 -9.96 0.05 13.79
C ALA A 13 -10.85 -0.61 12.71
N GLU A 14 -11.58 0.18 11.92
CA GLU A 14 -12.35 -0.31 10.78
C GLU A 14 -11.43 -0.82 9.66
N HIS A 15 -10.38 -0.08 9.35
CA HIS A 15 -9.35 -0.45 8.38
C HIS A 15 -8.69 -1.79 8.75
N ASP A 16 -8.21 -1.93 9.98
CA ASP A 16 -7.57 -3.17 10.44
C ASP A 16 -8.54 -4.37 10.47
N ARG A 17 -9.83 -4.14 10.78
CA ARG A 17 -10.86 -5.19 10.68
C ARG A 17 -11.06 -5.64 9.24
N LEU A 18 -11.08 -4.72 8.29
CA LEU A 18 -11.21 -5.06 6.88
C LEU A 18 -9.97 -5.80 6.35
N ILE A 19 -8.76 -5.42 6.80
CA ILE A 19 -7.54 -6.16 6.50
C ILE A 19 -7.68 -7.63 6.89
N ARG A 20 -8.07 -7.90 8.14
CA ARG A 20 -8.22 -9.26 8.66
C ARG A 20 -9.32 -10.03 7.93
N PHE A 21 -10.45 -9.38 7.67
CA PHE A 21 -11.54 -9.96 6.91
C PHE A 21 -11.11 -10.36 5.49
N LEU A 22 -10.37 -9.50 4.79
CA LEU A 22 -9.86 -9.80 3.46
C LEU A 22 -8.78 -10.88 3.50
N GLN A 23 -7.93 -10.89 4.52
CA GLN A 23 -6.90 -11.91 4.70
C GLN A 23 -7.55 -13.29 4.80
N GLU A 24 -8.57 -13.45 5.64
CA GLU A 24 -9.34 -14.69 5.75
C GLU A 24 -10.03 -15.05 4.44
N LYS A 25 -10.73 -14.09 3.80
CA LYS A 25 -11.41 -14.30 2.52
C LYS A 25 -10.47 -14.78 1.41
N TYR A 26 -9.26 -14.22 1.33
CA TYR A 26 -8.28 -14.59 0.31
C TYR A 26 -7.46 -15.82 0.67
N SER A 27 -7.34 -16.19 1.94
CA SER A 27 -6.59 -17.36 2.41
C SER A 27 -7.04 -18.68 1.78
N HIS A 28 -8.32 -18.76 1.37
CA HIS A 28 -8.86 -19.93 0.69
C HIS A 28 -8.30 -20.17 -0.72
N ARG A 29 -7.71 -19.14 -1.35
CA ARG A 29 -7.23 -19.19 -2.75
C ARG A 29 -5.76 -18.82 -2.91
N PHE A 30 -5.24 -18.01 -2.00
CA PHE A 30 -3.89 -17.45 -2.05
C PHE A 30 -3.25 -17.54 -0.67
N GLU A 31 -1.92 -17.54 -0.64
CA GLU A 31 -1.19 -17.24 0.60
C GLU A 31 -1.26 -15.72 0.82
N ALA A 32 -2.18 -15.29 1.68
CA ALA A 32 -2.47 -13.88 1.96
C ALA A 32 -1.65 -13.38 3.15
N LEU A 33 -0.65 -12.54 2.88
CA LEU A 33 0.16 -11.88 3.90
C LEU A 33 -0.39 -10.46 4.14
N ALA A 34 -0.76 -10.15 5.38
CA ALA A 34 -1.36 -8.89 5.77
C ALA A 34 -0.39 -8.05 6.63
N ASN A 35 -0.54 -6.73 6.56
CA ASN A 35 0.20 -5.75 7.35
C ASN A 35 -0.79 -4.84 8.11
N PRO A 36 -1.46 -5.32 9.18
CA PRO A 36 -2.35 -4.48 9.98
C PRO A 36 -1.56 -3.43 10.78
N GLY A 37 -2.11 -2.22 10.91
CA GLY A 37 -1.48 -1.12 11.64
C GLY A 37 -0.06 -0.77 11.13
N ASP A 38 0.94 -0.89 12.03
CA ASP A 38 2.35 -0.55 11.75
C ASP A 38 3.21 -1.76 11.36
N GLU A 39 2.59 -2.93 11.18
CA GLU A 39 3.29 -4.16 10.83
C GLU A 39 3.88 -4.11 9.41
N ARG A 40 5.00 -4.81 9.20
CA ARG A 40 5.77 -4.82 7.95
C ARG A 40 6.25 -6.21 7.58
N VAL A 41 5.32 -7.16 7.58
CA VAL A 41 5.56 -8.59 7.38
C VAL A 41 5.63 -8.94 5.89
N ALA A 42 4.84 -8.26 5.05
CA ALA A 42 4.72 -8.54 3.63
C ALA A 42 5.37 -7.43 2.77
N PRO A 43 6.68 -7.51 2.47
CA PRO A 43 7.34 -6.55 1.59
C PRO A 43 6.99 -6.81 0.13
N LEU A 44 6.68 -5.74 -0.60
CA LEU A 44 6.54 -5.75 -2.04
C LEU A 44 7.61 -4.85 -2.66
N LYS A 45 8.52 -5.45 -3.45
CA LYS A 45 9.55 -4.70 -4.17
C LYS A 45 8.98 -4.18 -5.49
N ILE A 46 8.93 -2.86 -5.62
CA ILE A 46 8.53 -2.18 -6.86
C ILE A 46 9.72 -1.32 -7.30
N ALA A 47 10.27 -1.64 -8.47
CA ALA A 47 11.53 -1.06 -8.93
C ALA A 47 12.64 -1.18 -7.86
N ALA A 48 13.19 -0.05 -7.39
CA ALA A 48 14.25 0.00 -6.39
C ALA A 48 13.74 0.23 -4.94
N VAL A 49 12.42 0.33 -4.74
CA VAL A 49 11.83 0.68 -3.45
C VAL A 49 11.00 -0.49 -2.92
N THR A 50 11.14 -0.77 -1.63
CA THR A 50 10.29 -1.74 -0.91
C THR A 50 9.11 -1.01 -0.31
N HIS A 51 7.91 -1.44 -0.67
CA HIS A 51 6.65 -0.97 -0.13
C HIS A 51 6.01 -2.07 0.73
N PHE A 52 5.09 -1.66 1.61
CA PHE A 52 4.34 -2.56 2.48
C PHE A 52 2.85 -2.22 2.27
N PRO A 53 2.19 -2.84 1.27
CA PRO A 53 0.75 -2.67 1.08
C PRO A 53 -0.02 -3.40 2.19
N ASP A 54 -1.31 -3.12 2.31
CA ASP A 54 -2.15 -3.73 3.36
C ASP A 54 -2.20 -5.26 3.24
N LEU A 55 -2.36 -5.80 2.01
CA LEU A 55 -2.19 -7.23 1.76
C LEU A 55 -1.38 -7.51 0.48
N VAL A 56 -0.56 -8.56 0.54
CA VAL A 56 0.09 -9.17 -0.62
C VAL A 56 -0.40 -10.60 -0.77
N LEU A 57 -1.01 -10.89 -1.91
CA LEU A 57 -1.47 -12.23 -2.27
C LEU A 57 -0.33 -12.97 -2.96
N HIS A 58 -0.05 -14.20 -2.54
CA HIS A 58 0.95 -15.07 -3.16
C HIS A 58 0.32 -16.34 -3.75
N GLU A 59 0.87 -16.78 -4.87
CA GLU A 59 0.59 -18.07 -5.50
C GLU A 59 1.94 -18.76 -5.73
N ASP A 60 2.14 -19.94 -5.13
CA ASP A 60 3.39 -20.71 -5.21
C ASP A 60 4.67 -19.87 -4.99
N LYS A 61 4.68 -19.05 -3.93
CA LYS A 61 5.78 -18.14 -3.53
C LYS A 61 6.03 -16.95 -4.46
N ARG A 62 5.16 -16.72 -5.45
CA ARG A 62 5.21 -15.55 -6.32
C ARG A 62 4.09 -14.58 -5.95
N PRO A 63 4.32 -13.26 -5.97
CA PRO A 63 3.23 -12.31 -5.75
C PRO A 63 2.23 -12.43 -6.89
N ALA A 64 0.97 -12.64 -6.53
CA ALA A 64 -0.17 -12.85 -7.42
C ALA A 64 -1.11 -11.65 -7.46
N GLY A 65 -1.07 -10.78 -6.45
CA GLY A 65 -1.89 -9.58 -6.36
C GLY A 65 -1.52 -8.72 -5.16
N VAL A 66 -1.91 -7.46 -5.21
CA VAL A 66 -1.70 -6.48 -4.13
C VAL A 66 -3.03 -5.83 -3.82
N VAL A 67 -3.31 -5.69 -2.54
CA VAL A 67 -4.53 -5.07 -2.05
C VAL A 67 -4.14 -3.87 -1.19
N GLU A 68 -4.73 -2.72 -1.50
CA GLU A 68 -4.69 -1.53 -0.63
C GLU A 68 -6.11 -1.17 -0.22
N ILE A 69 -6.27 -0.79 1.03
CA ILE A 69 -7.53 -0.46 1.67
C ILE A 69 -7.48 0.99 2.13
N GLU A 70 -8.50 1.73 1.78
CA GLU A 70 -8.61 3.15 2.08
C GLU A 70 -9.75 3.41 3.02
N THR A 71 -9.60 4.44 3.83
CA THR A 71 -10.62 5.01 4.72
C THR A 71 -11.14 6.32 4.13
N ALA A 72 -12.21 6.87 4.70
CA ALA A 72 -12.75 8.15 4.23
C ALA A 72 -11.69 9.28 4.31
N ALA A 73 -10.84 9.27 5.34
CA ALA A 73 -9.75 10.25 5.48
C ALA A 73 -8.58 10.04 4.51
N SER A 74 -8.36 8.80 4.02
CA SER A 74 -7.18 8.46 3.22
C SER A 74 -7.42 8.43 1.71
N VAL A 75 -8.66 8.54 1.25
CA VAL A 75 -8.96 8.81 -0.17
C VAL A 75 -8.60 10.26 -0.50
N ASN A 76 -7.32 10.52 -0.79
CA ASN A 76 -6.80 11.86 -1.08
C ASN A 76 -5.60 11.82 -2.04
N ASN A 77 -5.21 13.01 -2.53
CA ASN A 77 -4.15 13.17 -3.53
C ASN A 77 -2.76 12.69 -3.06
N LEU A 78 -2.41 12.91 -1.79
CA LEU A 78 -1.10 12.54 -1.26
C LEU A 78 -0.97 11.01 -1.16
N GLU A 79 -2.00 10.34 -0.67
CA GLU A 79 -2.05 8.88 -0.59
C GLU A 79 -2.02 8.24 -1.97
N THR A 80 -2.77 8.79 -2.94
CA THR A 80 -2.71 8.32 -4.33
C THR A 80 -1.29 8.37 -4.89
N MET A 81 -0.58 9.49 -4.70
CA MET A 81 0.80 9.63 -5.20
C MET A 81 1.80 8.76 -4.44
N ALA A 82 1.64 8.64 -3.12
CA ALA A 82 2.57 7.91 -2.26
C ALA A 82 2.42 6.39 -2.35
N LYS A 83 1.19 5.90 -2.56
CA LYS A 83 0.85 4.48 -2.48
C LYS A 83 0.32 3.92 -3.80
N TRP A 84 -0.78 4.47 -4.30
CA TRP A 84 -1.49 3.87 -5.45
C TRP A 84 -0.67 3.94 -6.73
N VAL A 85 0.01 5.07 -6.98
CA VAL A 85 0.87 5.24 -8.16
C VAL A 85 1.99 4.20 -8.17
N PRO A 86 2.78 3.99 -7.10
CA PRO A 86 3.70 2.87 -7.02
C PRO A 86 3.05 1.51 -7.25
N PHE A 87 1.94 1.21 -6.57
CA PHE A 87 1.28 -0.11 -6.67
C PHE A 87 0.77 -0.40 -8.08
N SER A 88 0.28 0.61 -8.80
CA SER A 88 -0.15 0.44 -10.20
C SER A 88 0.97 0.10 -11.18
N LYS A 89 2.23 0.31 -10.79
CA LYS A 89 3.42 -0.05 -11.57
C LYS A 89 3.94 -1.46 -11.24
N ALA A 90 3.37 -2.11 -10.22
CA ALA A 90 3.69 -3.48 -9.89
C ALA A 90 3.30 -4.42 -11.04
N ARG A 91 4.02 -5.54 -11.18
CA ARG A 91 3.75 -6.55 -12.22
C ARG A 91 2.58 -7.50 -11.88
N VAL A 92 1.78 -7.12 -10.89
CA VAL A 92 0.69 -7.92 -10.32
C VAL A 92 -0.56 -7.05 -10.27
N PRO A 93 -1.77 -7.65 -10.35
CA PRO A 93 -3.03 -6.94 -10.19
C PRO A 93 -3.06 -6.12 -8.90
N PHE A 94 -3.44 -4.84 -9.03
CA PHE A 94 -3.65 -3.93 -7.92
C PHE A 94 -5.15 -3.79 -7.64
N HIS A 95 -5.60 -4.22 -6.46
CA HIS A 95 -6.98 -4.15 -6.01
C HIS A 95 -7.12 -3.04 -4.97
N LEU A 96 -8.03 -2.11 -5.20
CA LEU A 96 -8.26 -0.97 -4.32
C LEU A 96 -9.63 -1.13 -3.62
N TYR A 97 -9.62 -1.13 -2.29
CA TYR A 97 -10.84 -1.15 -1.47
C TYR A 97 -11.08 0.24 -0.89
N VAL A 98 -12.26 0.79 -1.14
CA VAL A 98 -12.65 2.14 -0.70
C VAL A 98 -14.00 2.12 -0.01
N PRO A 99 -14.28 3.03 0.94
CA PRO A 99 -15.62 3.15 1.50
C PRO A 99 -16.59 3.59 0.40
N VAL A 100 -17.85 3.16 0.47
CA VAL A 100 -18.89 3.52 -0.52
C VAL A 100 -18.92 5.02 -0.80
N GLN A 101 -18.75 5.85 0.22
CA GLN A 101 -18.79 7.31 0.12
C GLN A 101 -17.55 7.90 -0.60
N GLY A 102 -16.43 7.17 -0.61
CA GLY A 102 -15.17 7.60 -1.22
C GLY A 102 -14.98 7.15 -2.67
N TYR A 103 -15.88 6.33 -3.21
CA TYR A 103 -15.73 5.71 -4.53
C TYR A 103 -15.52 6.72 -5.66
N GLU A 104 -16.40 7.72 -5.75
CA GLU A 104 -16.33 8.75 -6.80
C GLU A 104 -15.03 9.57 -6.73
N ALA A 105 -14.56 9.86 -5.51
CA ALA A 105 -13.28 10.56 -5.31
C ALA A 105 -12.10 9.67 -5.74
N ALA A 106 -12.15 8.37 -5.39
CA ALA A 106 -11.13 7.42 -5.78
C ALA A 106 -11.05 7.27 -7.31
N LEU A 107 -12.18 7.19 -8.02
CA LEU A 107 -12.19 7.15 -9.49
C LEU A 107 -11.50 8.37 -10.11
N ARG A 108 -11.85 9.58 -9.65
CA ARG A 108 -11.23 10.82 -10.14
C ARG A 108 -9.73 10.85 -9.88
N LEU A 109 -9.28 10.36 -8.73
CA LEU A 109 -7.86 10.28 -8.38
C LEU A 109 -7.13 9.24 -9.23
N VAL A 110 -7.75 8.08 -9.45
CA VAL A 110 -7.23 7.02 -10.31
C VAL A 110 -7.02 7.54 -11.73
N GLU A 111 -8.00 8.26 -12.28
CA GLU A 111 -7.92 8.89 -13.59
C GLU A 111 -6.84 9.98 -13.63
N ALA A 112 -6.89 10.93 -12.70
CA ALA A 112 -5.98 12.08 -12.65
C ALA A 112 -4.49 11.66 -12.57
N HIS A 113 -4.19 10.59 -11.82
CA HIS A 113 -2.83 10.08 -11.63
C HIS A 113 -2.47 8.90 -12.53
N ARG A 114 -3.39 8.50 -13.43
CA ARG A 114 -3.23 7.35 -14.35
C ARG A 114 -2.87 6.05 -13.61
N VAL A 115 -3.51 5.83 -12.48
CA VAL A 115 -3.35 4.62 -11.68
C VAL A 115 -4.02 3.46 -12.41
N LYS A 116 -3.26 2.41 -12.69
CA LYS A 116 -3.76 1.15 -13.26
C LYS A 116 -4.28 0.23 -12.16
N ALA A 117 -5.47 0.53 -11.63
CA ALA A 117 -6.17 -0.37 -10.72
C ALA A 117 -6.81 -1.51 -11.52
N ALA A 118 -6.57 -2.76 -11.12
CA ALA A 118 -7.19 -3.92 -11.75
C ALA A 118 -8.67 -4.04 -11.39
N GLU A 119 -9.00 -3.78 -10.12
CA GLU A 119 -10.38 -3.72 -9.63
C GLU A 119 -10.49 -2.66 -8.53
N ILE A 120 -11.65 -1.99 -8.47
CA ILE A 120 -12.03 -1.14 -7.34
C ILE A 120 -13.28 -1.73 -6.70
N TRP A 121 -13.17 -2.01 -5.41
CA TRP A 121 -14.22 -2.57 -4.57
C TRP A 121 -14.66 -1.52 -3.56
N THR A 122 -15.97 -1.35 -3.42
CA THR A 122 -16.52 -0.59 -2.31
C THR A 122 -16.84 -1.51 -1.16
N TYR A 123 -16.57 -1.06 0.07
CA TYR A 123 -16.94 -1.79 1.27
C TYR A 123 -17.92 -0.99 2.13
N ARG A 124 -18.81 -1.71 2.82
CA ARG A 124 -19.68 -1.19 3.86
C ARG A 124 -19.57 -2.08 5.10
N PRO A 125 -19.31 -1.50 6.29
CA PRO A 125 -19.34 -2.27 7.53
C PRO A 125 -20.74 -2.87 7.77
N ALA A 126 -20.77 -4.16 8.11
CA ALA A 126 -21.96 -4.88 8.56
C ALA A 126 -21.74 -5.39 10.00
N MET A 127 -22.77 -5.97 10.62
CA MET A 127 -22.68 -6.42 12.03
C MET A 127 -21.59 -7.48 12.24
N GLU A 128 -21.43 -8.43 11.30
CA GLU A 128 -20.50 -9.56 11.41
C GLU A 128 -19.36 -9.53 10.38
N GLY A 129 -19.20 -8.44 9.63
CA GLY A 129 -18.19 -8.38 8.57
C GLY A 129 -18.35 -7.17 7.66
N PHE A 130 -18.14 -7.39 6.36
CA PHE A 130 -18.22 -6.33 5.35
C PHE A 130 -19.03 -6.78 4.14
N ASP A 131 -19.92 -5.91 3.68
CA ASP A 131 -20.52 -6.02 2.37
C ASP A 131 -19.54 -5.43 1.33
N LEU A 132 -19.18 -6.24 0.34
CA LEU A 132 -18.16 -5.90 -0.67
C LEU A 132 -18.80 -5.93 -2.06
N VAL A 133 -18.82 -4.78 -2.71
CA VAL A 133 -19.37 -4.64 -4.07
C VAL A 133 -18.25 -4.21 -5.01
N ARG A 134 -18.04 -4.99 -6.09
CA ARG A 134 -17.09 -4.62 -7.14
C ARG A 134 -17.73 -3.58 -8.03
N MET A 135 -17.17 -2.38 -8.04
CA MET A 135 -17.71 -1.26 -8.80
C MET A 135 -16.96 -1.04 -10.12
N PHE A 136 -15.67 -1.38 -10.15
CA PHE A 136 -14.82 -1.25 -11.33
C PHE A 136 -13.95 -2.49 -11.52
N ALA A 137 -13.77 -2.89 -12.78
CA ALA A 137 -12.79 -3.88 -13.20
C ALA A 137 -12.21 -3.44 -14.54
N ASP A 138 -10.88 -3.37 -14.65
CA ASP A 138 -10.23 -3.01 -15.91
C ASP A 138 -10.36 -4.17 -16.92
N PRO A 139 -11.11 -4.00 -18.03
CA PRO A 139 -11.34 -5.07 -18.99
C PRO A 139 -10.04 -5.57 -19.61
N ALA A 140 -9.07 -4.70 -19.87
CA ALA A 140 -7.80 -5.09 -20.50
C ALA A 140 -6.99 -6.03 -19.60
N LEU A 141 -6.97 -5.77 -18.29
CA LEU A 141 -6.29 -6.64 -17.32
C LEU A 141 -7.05 -7.96 -17.09
N GLN A 142 -8.38 -7.95 -17.20
CA GLN A 142 -9.19 -9.17 -17.12
C GLN A 142 -8.95 -10.10 -18.30
N GLU A 143 -8.85 -9.58 -19.52
CA GLU A 143 -8.53 -10.38 -20.71
C GLU A 143 -7.17 -11.05 -20.60
N VAL A 144 -6.15 -10.31 -20.15
CA VAL A 144 -4.80 -10.86 -19.92
C VAL A 144 -4.83 -11.98 -18.88
N ARG A 145 -5.61 -11.81 -17.80
CA ARG A 145 -5.75 -12.83 -16.75
C ARG A 145 -6.50 -14.06 -17.25
N ALA A 146 -7.58 -13.87 -18.01
CA ALA A 146 -8.34 -14.95 -18.61
C ALA A 146 -7.47 -15.76 -19.56
N ALA A 147 -6.68 -15.09 -20.42
CA ALA A 147 -5.74 -15.72 -21.33
C ALA A 147 -4.67 -16.56 -20.60
N ARG A 148 -4.07 -16.02 -19.52
CA ARG A 148 -3.10 -16.78 -18.70
C ARG A 148 -3.73 -18.01 -18.04
N THR A 149 -4.96 -17.89 -17.55
CA THR A 149 -5.68 -19.00 -16.90
C THR A 149 -6.05 -20.08 -17.92
N ALA A 150 -6.47 -19.68 -19.13
CA ALA A 150 -6.75 -20.61 -20.22
C ALA A 150 -5.48 -21.33 -20.69
N ALA A 151 -4.35 -20.63 -20.84
CA ALA A 151 -3.07 -21.21 -21.21
C ALA A 151 -2.56 -22.22 -20.15
N ALA A 152 -2.72 -21.92 -18.86
CA ALA A 152 -2.37 -22.83 -17.77
C ALA A 152 -3.21 -24.12 -17.80
N LYS A 153 -4.50 -24.04 -18.13
CA LYS A 153 -5.38 -25.21 -18.29
C LYS A 153 -5.08 -26.02 -19.56
N ALA A 154 -4.73 -25.37 -20.67
CA ALA A 154 -4.40 -26.02 -21.93
C ALA A 154 -3.02 -26.71 -21.91
N GLY A 155 -2.09 -26.25 -21.08
CA GLY A 155 -0.77 -26.86 -20.90
C GLY A 155 -0.76 -28.17 -20.11
N GLY A 156 -1.88 -28.58 -19.52
CA GLY A 156 -2.01 -29.78 -18.69
C GLY A 156 -2.06 -31.12 -19.44
N THR A 157 -2.09 -31.13 -20.77
CA THR A 157 -2.36 -32.35 -21.56
C THR A 157 -1.31 -32.63 -22.64
N LYS A 158 -0.01 -32.66 -22.29
CA LYS A 158 1.01 -33.36 -23.10
C LYS A 158 2.09 -34.01 -22.23
N ALA A 159 1.70 -35.04 -21.47
CA ALA A 159 2.60 -36.13 -21.09
C ALA A 159 2.30 -37.34 -21.98
N GLY A 160 2.59 -37.19 -23.28
CA GLY A 160 2.53 -38.27 -24.26
C GLY A 160 3.95 -38.72 -24.59
N THR A 161 4.37 -39.80 -23.93
CA THR A 161 5.25 -40.86 -24.42
C THR A 161 6.34 -40.45 -25.42
N ALA A 162 7.51 -40.04 -24.91
CA ALA A 162 8.76 -40.15 -25.65
C ALA A 162 9.68 -41.12 -24.89
N THR A 163 10.06 -42.17 -25.61
CA THR A 163 10.78 -43.37 -25.20
C THR A 163 12.13 -43.11 -24.53
N PRO A 164 12.56 -43.98 -23.59
CA PRO A 164 13.85 -43.86 -22.95
C PRO A 164 14.95 -44.24 -23.95
N ARG A 165 15.72 -43.25 -24.45
CA ARG A 165 16.92 -43.52 -25.22
C ARG A 165 18.02 -44.01 -24.27
N LYS A 166 18.17 -45.33 -24.24
CA LYS A 166 19.26 -46.09 -23.63
C LYS A 166 20.57 -45.89 -24.42
N VAL A 167 21.70 -45.99 -23.71
CA VAL A 167 23.10 -46.16 -24.17
C VAL A 167 23.83 -44.83 -24.51
N ALA A 168 25.03 -44.50 -23.99
CA ALA A 168 26.11 -45.31 -23.42
C ALA A 168 26.84 -44.59 -22.27
N ALA A 169 27.21 -45.36 -21.25
CA ALA A 169 28.19 -44.99 -20.23
C ALA A 169 29.62 -45.28 -20.74
N ARG A 170 30.54 -44.33 -20.55
CA ARG A 170 31.99 -44.56 -20.39
C ARG A 170 32.71 -43.24 -19.99
N PRO A 171 33.91 -43.29 -19.40
CA PRO A 171 34.13 -43.54 -17.97
C PRO A 171 34.80 -42.35 -17.26
N ALA A 172 34.91 -42.47 -15.94
CA ALA A 172 35.43 -41.48 -15.00
C ALA A 172 36.93 -41.16 -15.12
N LYS A 173 37.25 -39.89 -14.78
CA LYS A 173 38.43 -39.28 -14.10
C LYS A 173 39.86 -39.67 -14.55
N PRO A 174 40.80 -38.69 -14.57
CA PRO A 174 41.37 -38.20 -13.31
C PRO A 174 41.66 -36.67 -13.25
N GLU A 175 41.30 -36.05 -12.14
CA GLU A 175 42.14 -35.02 -11.48
C GLU A 175 43.06 -35.76 -10.49
N PRO A 176 44.21 -35.22 -10.01
CA PRO A 176 44.58 -33.80 -9.94
C PRO A 176 46.04 -33.49 -10.34
N ARG A 177 46.32 -32.25 -10.77
CA ARG A 177 47.69 -31.71 -10.70
C ARG A 177 47.70 -30.37 -9.97
N THR A 178 48.18 -30.48 -8.74
CA THR A 178 48.75 -29.44 -7.89
C THR A 178 49.72 -28.54 -8.67
N ARG A 179 49.41 -27.25 -8.77
CA ARG A 179 50.42 -26.20 -9.03
C ARG A 179 50.60 -25.36 -7.78
N THR A 180 51.56 -25.82 -7.01
CA THR A 180 52.59 -25.06 -6.29
C THR A 180 52.44 -23.53 -6.26
N SER A 181 52.21 -23.06 -5.05
CA SER A 181 52.58 -21.76 -4.50
C SER A 181 54.07 -21.43 -4.65
N ARG A 182 54.41 -20.19 -5.07
CA ARG A 182 55.63 -19.43 -4.70
C ARG A 182 55.62 -18.04 -5.39
N PRO A 183 56.40 -17.05 -4.91
CA PRO A 183 56.67 -16.64 -3.53
C PRO A 183 56.30 -15.15 -3.29
N ALA A 184 56.14 -14.80 -2.01
CA ALA A 184 56.21 -13.42 -1.54
C ALA A 184 57.56 -12.76 -1.89
N ARG A 185 57.51 -11.48 -2.26
CA ARG A 185 58.66 -10.54 -2.27
C ARG A 185 58.31 -9.31 -1.42
N PRO A 186 59.31 -8.59 -0.89
CA PRO A 186 59.29 -8.12 0.48
C PRO A 186 59.06 -6.60 0.60
N VAL A 187 58.53 -6.25 1.75
CA VAL A 187 58.80 -5.07 2.59
C VAL A 187 59.66 -3.95 1.97
N ARG A 188 59.08 -2.75 1.89
CA ARG A 188 59.85 -1.54 2.20
C ARG A 188 59.10 -0.70 3.23
N ALA A 189 59.64 -0.73 4.44
CA ALA A 189 59.29 0.12 5.55
C ALA A 189 59.67 1.58 5.25
N VAL A 190 58.79 2.51 5.62
CA VAL A 190 59.20 3.84 6.06
C VAL A 190 58.59 4.08 7.44
N LYS A 191 59.51 4.27 8.38
CA LYS A 191 59.37 4.66 9.79
C LYS A 191 58.64 6.01 9.89
N LYS A 192 57.62 6.15 10.76
CA LYS A 192 57.68 6.50 12.20
C LYS A 192 57.82 8.01 12.45
N ALA A 193 56.79 8.61 13.08
CA ALA A 193 56.86 9.67 14.10
C ALA A 193 55.43 10.21 14.38
N THR A 194 54.74 9.79 15.44
CA THR A 194 54.67 10.42 16.79
C THR A 194 53.98 11.78 16.85
N LYS A 195 52.82 11.82 17.52
CA LYS A 195 52.36 12.75 18.59
C LYS A 195 50.83 12.86 18.52
N ALA A 196 50.14 12.27 19.49
CA ALA A 196 49.72 12.89 20.75
C ALA A 196 48.39 13.65 20.58
N SER A 197 47.37 13.17 21.29
CA SER A 197 46.12 13.88 21.57
C SER A 197 46.38 15.26 22.18
N PRO A 198 45.40 16.17 22.11
CA PRO A 198 44.63 16.37 23.34
C PRO A 198 43.12 16.52 23.12
N ALA A 199 42.42 16.14 24.17
CA ALA A 199 41.02 16.39 24.41
C ALA A 199 40.75 17.87 24.74
N THR A 200 39.59 18.37 24.30
CA THR A 200 38.86 19.53 24.84
C THR A 200 37.38 19.25 24.52
N ARG A 201 36.54 18.74 25.42
CA ARG A 201 35.92 19.35 26.61
C ARG A 201 35.42 20.78 26.36
N SER A 202 34.13 20.91 26.03
CA SER A 202 33.33 22.10 26.32
C SER A 202 31.83 21.79 26.34
N LYS A 203 31.30 21.59 27.55
CA LYS A 203 29.97 21.97 28.04
C LYS A 203 30.21 22.50 29.47
N PRO A 204 29.32 23.29 30.10
CA PRO A 204 28.12 23.98 29.62
C PRO A 204 28.09 25.48 30.02
N ALA A 205 27.15 26.28 29.48
CA ALA A 205 26.79 27.56 30.08
C ALA A 205 25.27 27.73 30.11
N THR A 206 24.77 27.88 31.33
CA THR A 206 23.42 28.18 31.77
C THR A 206 23.13 29.69 31.73
N ALA A 207 21.96 30.07 31.22
CA ALA A 207 21.16 31.22 31.64
C ALA A 207 19.73 30.95 31.11
N LYS A 208 18.72 30.60 31.89
CA LYS A 208 18.04 31.30 33.00
C LYS A 208 17.63 32.74 32.63
N SER A 209 16.45 32.86 32.01
CA SER A 209 15.54 33.96 32.27
C SER A 209 14.11 33.43 32.22
N ALA A 210 13.37 33.77 33.27
CA ALA A 210 11.98 33.43 33.52
C ALA A 210 11.15 34.72 33.42
N ALA A 211 9.97 34.65 32.80
CA ALA A 211 8.78 35.49 33.08
C ALA A 211 7.65 35.03 32.15
N LYS A 212 6.68 34.26 32.64
CA LYS A 212 5.38 34.65 33.22
C LYS A 212 4.26 34.78 32.16
N PRO A 213 3.05 34.21 32.40
CA PRO A 213 1.95 34.22 31.44
C PRO A 213 1.06 35.45 31.62
N ALA A 214 0.55 36.00 30.52
CA ALA A 214 -0.54 36.98 30.51
C ALA A 214 -1.67 36.36 29.66
N ALA A 215 -2.73 35.89 30.30
CA ALA A 215 -3.92 36.67 30.69
C ALA A 215 -4.97 36.70 29.56
N ALA A 216 -6.10 36.09 29.89
CA ALA A 216 -7.34 36.01 29.14
C ALA A 216 -7.82 37.37 28.62
N LYS A 217 -8.36 37.39 27.40
CA LYS A 217 -9.47 38.26 27.03
C LYS A 217 -10.63 37.45 26.48
N ARG A 218 -11.52 37.14 27.42
CA ARG A 218 -12.95 36.90 27.25
C ARG A 218 -13.55 38.11 26.52
N VAL A 219 -14.07 37.92 25.32
CA VAL A 219 -14.97 38.87 24.67
C VAL A 219 -16.35 38.24 24.60
N VAL A 220 -17.29 39.03 25.10
CA VAL A 220 -18.68 38.76 25.39
C VAL A 220 -19.50 38.74 24.10
N ARG A 221 -20.48 37.82 24.02
CA ARG A 221 -21.58 37.82 23.03
C ARG A 221 -22.24 39.21 22.96
N PRO A 222 -22.95 39.50 21.86
CA PRO A 222 -24.38 39.61 22.08
C PRO A 222 -25.20 38.82 21.08
N ALA A 223 -26.25 38.21 21.61
CA ALA A 223 -27.38 37.71 20.86
C ALA A 223 -28.22 38.89 20.34
N ARG A 224 -28.69 38.78 19.09
CA ARG A 224 -29.85 39.46 18.49
C ARG A 224 -30.00 38.88 17.08
N ALA A 225 -31.17 38.65 16.50
CA ALA A 225 -32.54 38.75 16.95
C ALA A 225 -33.36 37.84 16.02
N ALA A 226 -34.41 37.23 16.54
CA ALA A 226 -35.48 36.70 15.72
C ALA A 226 -36.22 37.86 15.03
N THR A 227 -36.48 37.74 13.73
CA THR A 227 -37.53 38.50 13.06
C THR A 227 -38.46 37.55 12.32
N LYS A 228 -39.64 37.37 12.92
CA LYS A 228 -40.89 37.01 12.25
C LYS A 228 -41.26 38.11 11.25
N ALA A 229 -41.57 37.72 10.02
CA ALA A 229 -42.55 38.34 9.13
C ALA A 229 -43.14 37.17 8.33
N ALA A 230 -44.39 36.72 8.46
CA ALA A 230 -45.68 37.39 8.43
C ALA A 230 -45.93 38.17 7.13
N ARG A 231 -46.71 37.55 6.22
CA ARG A 231 -48.06 38.00 5.79
C ARG A 231 -48.22 38.22 4.27
N GLY A 232 -49.34 37.68 3.75
CA GLY A 232 -50.00 38.04 2.48
C GLY A 232 -50.26 36.80 1.61
N LYS A 233 -51.41 36.10 1.58
CA LYS A 233 -52.87 36.41 1.56
C LYS A 233 -53.43 36.78 0.16
N LYS A 234 -54.22 35.83 -0.39
CA LYS A 234 -55.34 35.95 -1.36
C LYS A 234 -54.95 36.35 -2.81
N THR A 235 -55.58 35.90 -3.90
CA THR A 235 -56.99 35.59 -4.29
C THR A 235 -57.00 34.59 -5.47
N ALA A 236 -57.83 33.55 -5.49
CA ALA A 236 -59.14 33.45 -6.21
C ALA A 236 -59.11 33.77 -7.73
N GLY A 237 -59.54 32.81 -8.56
CA GLY A 237 -59.80 33.02 -9.99
C GLY A 237 -60.22 31.75 -10.73
N ALA A 238 -61.53 31.54 -10.88
CA ALA A 238 -62.16 30.44 -11.60
C ALA A 238 -62.09 30.59 -13.14
N ARG A 239 -62.11 29.46 -13.87
CA ARG A 239 -62.87 29.20 -15.15
C ARG A 239 -62.43 27.83 -15.71
N ARG A 240 -63.24 26.77 -15.64
CA ARG A 240 -64.39 26.34 -16.48
C ARG A 240 -64.06 26.07 -17.97
N SER A 241 -64.47 24.85 -18.38
CA SER A 241 -64.85 24.33 -19.70
C SER A 241 -63.80 24.18 -20.80
N ARG A 242 -63.50 22.92 -21.17
CA ARG A 242 -64.21 22.20 -22.25
C ARG A 242 -64.22 20.70 -21.96
#